data_AF-A0A8S1PN15-F1
#
_entry.id   AF-A0A8S1PN15-F1
#
_cell.length_a   1.000
_cell.length_b   1.000
_cell.length_c   1.000
_cell.angle_alpha   90.00
_cell.angle_beta   90.00
_cell.angle_gamma   90.00
#
_symmetry.space_group_name_H-M   'P 1'
#
loop_
_entity.id
_entity.type
_entity.pdbx_description
1 polymer ?
#
loop_
_entity_poly.entity_id
_entity_poly.type
_entity_poly.pdbx_seq_one_letter_code
_entity_poly.pdbx_strand_id
1 'polypeptide(L)'
;MFLDEKALRNLTAECNYGERKTYQKTREEYLDHIKQLPLPQIFNFHPNSDITKDMNETNLIQDSFLLYSAQGRSSNGQSFEQVLEQLVKTIMTNFPDEFNYEQGTEKYPFNSKESMNTILTQKLCRGIFRRCQMKLQYYGFR
;
A
#
# COMPACT_ATOMS: atom_id res chain seq x y z
N MET A 1 -42.77 50.34 14.62
CA MET A 1 -43.08 49.29 15.61
C MET A 1 -41.74 48.80 16.12
N PHE A 2 -41.29 49.44 17.20
CA PHE A 2 -39.99 49.25 17.83
C PHE A 2 -40.00 47.91 18.54
N LEU A 3 -38.99 47.09 18.33
CA LEU A 3 -38.80 45.87 19.12
C LEU A 3 -38.59 46.29 20.58
N ASP A 4 -39.48 45.84 21.45
CA ASP A 4 -39.52 46.17 22.87
C ASP A 4 -38.14 45.89 23.51
N GLU A 5 -37.62 46.84 24.29
CA GLU A 5 -36.32 46.72 24.97
C GLU A 5 -36.29 45.50 25.90
N LYS A 6 -37.46 45.04 26.37
CA LYS A 6 -37.63 43.77 27.10
C LYS A 6 -37.37 42.53 26.25
N ALA A 7 -37.70 42.56 24.95
CA ALA A 7 -37.46 41.44 24.04
C ALA A 7 -35.95 41.25 23.76
N LEU A 8 -35.20 42.35 23.70
CA LEU A 8 -33.73 42.31 23.56
C LEU A 8 -33.04 41.79 24.82
N ARG A 9 -33.56 42.08 26.03
CA ARG A 9 -33.02 41.55 27.29
C ARG A 9 -33.27 40.06 27.48
N ASN A 10 -34.35 39.52 26.91
CA ASN A 10 -34.65 38.09 26.99
C ASN A 10 -33.83 37.26 26.00
N LEU A 11 -33.54 37.79 24.80
CA LEU A 11 -32.65 37.14 23.83
C LEU A 11 -31.19 37.12 24.28
N THR A 12 -30.73 38.14 25.02
CA THR A 12 -29.39 38.12 25.62
C THR A 12 -29.30 37.24 26.87
N ALA A 13 -30.42 36.93 27.53
CA ALA A 13 -30.45 35.99 28.64
C ALA A 13 -30.35 34.52 28.16
N GLU A 14 -30.94 34.18 27.01
CA GLU A 14 -30.86 32.82 26.43
C GLU A 14 -29.56 32.56 25.63
N CYS A 15 -28.86 33.63 25.22
CA CYS A 15 -27.52 33.55 24.65
C CYS A 15 -26.40 33.50 25.71
N ASN A 16 -26.74 33.36 27.00
CA ASN A 16 -25.79 32.81 27.97
C ASN A 16 -25.66 31.31 27.69
N TYR A 17 -24.91 30.99 26.64
CA TYR A 17 -24.16 29.74 26.55
C TYR A 17 -23.50 29.58 27.92
N GLY A 18 -24.04 28.64 28.71
CA GLY A 18 -23.72 28.49 30.13
C GLY A 18 -22.22 28.64 30.35
N GLU A 19 -21.85 29.35 31.43
CA GLU A 19 -20.49 29.60 31.88
C GLU A 19 -19.51 28.64 31.20
N ARG A 20 -18.67 29.13 30.28
CA ARG A 20 -17.58 28.31 29.75
C ARG A 20 -16.75 27.88 30.94
N LYS A 21 -16.99 26.68 31.46
CA LYS A 21 -16.08 26.01 32.38
C LYS A 21 -14.79 25.84 31.58
N THR A 22 -13.82 26.73 31.83
CA THR A 22 -12.48 26.56 31.30
C THR A 22 -11.90 25.36 32.03
N TYR A 23 -12.01 24.18 31.41
CA TYR A 23 -11.31 22.99 31.85
C TYR A 23 -9.82 23.17 31.55
N GLN A 24 -9.15 23.97 32.38
CA GLN A 24 -7.70 24.09 32.34
C GLN A 24 -7.13 22.85 33.03
N LYS A 25 -7.09 21.71 32.31
CA LYS A 25 -6.41 20.52 32.82
C LYS A 25 -4.93 20.86 33.03
N THR A 26 -4.38 20.42 34.16
CA THR A 26 -2.96 20.56 34.45
C THR A 26 -2.18 19.69 33.47
N ARG A 27 -0.95 20.08 33.11
CA ARG A 27 -0.07 19.29 32.23
C ARG A 27 0.00 17.81 32.64
N GLU A 28 0.00 17.55 33.93
CA GLU A 28 0.06 16.21 34.52
C GLU A 28 -1.21 15.39 34.20
N GLU A 29 -2.39 16.00 34.28
CA GLU A 29 -3.65 15.36 33.91
C GLU A 29 -3.71 15.04 32.42
N TYR A 30 -3.15 15.89 31.55
CA TYR A 30 -3.02 15.59 30.13
C TYR A 30 -2.07 14.41 29.85
N LEU A 31 -0.95 14.34 30.57
CA LEU A 31 0.00 13.22 30.44
C LEU A 31 -0.63 11.91 30.88
N ASP A 32 -1.41 11.92 31.95
CA ASP A 32 -2.11 10.72 32.43
C ASP A 32 -3.22 10.29 31.48
N HIS A 33 -3.90 11.24 30.82
CA HIS A 33 -4.83 10.92 29.74
C HIS A 33 -4.15 10.31 28.51
N ILE A 34 -2.99 10.82 28.09
CA ILE A 34 -2.26 10.30 26.93
C ILE A 34 -1.81 8.84 27.16
N LYS A 35 -1.38 8.52 28.39
CA LYS A 35 -0.99 7.14 28.76
C LYS A 35 -2.14 6.14 28.75
N GLN A 36 -3.38 6.61 28.92
CA GLN A 36 -4.58 5.76 28.94
C GLN A 36 -5.15 5.50 27.54
N LEU A 37 -4.61 6.11 26.49
CA LEU A 37 -5.14 5.95 25.14
C LEU A 37 -4.78 4.56 24.57
N PRO A 38 -5.73 3.86 23.93
CA PRO A 38 -5.47 2.57 23.29
C PRO A 38 -4.68 2.76 21.97
N LEU A 39 -3.38 2.49 22.01
CA LEU A 39 -2.56 2.29 20.79
C LEU A 39 -3.08 1.01 20.11
N PRO A 40 -3.45 0.96 18.80
CA PRO A 40 -3.13 1.83 17.65
C PRO A 40 -4.36 2.55 17.05
N GLN A 41 -5.55 2.35 17.64
CA GLN A 41 -6.84 2.84 17.10
C GLN A 41 -6.92 4.37 17.07
N ILE A 42 -6.09 5.05 17.87
CA ILE A 42 -5.91 6.51 17.86
C ILE A 42 -5.46 7.02 16.48
N PHE A 43 -4.74 6.20 15.71
CA PHE A 43 -4.29 6.51 14.35
C PHE A 43 -5.23 5.97 13.27
N ASN A 44 -6.42 5.50 13.64
CA ASN A 44 -7.41 4.91 12.73
C ASN A 44 -6.88 3.65 12.00
N PHE A 45 -5.92 2.93 12.60
CA PHE A 45 -5.43 1.66 12.07
C PHE A 45 -6.37 0.51 12.43
N HIS A 46 -6.53 -0.43 11.50
CA HIS A 46 -7.18 -1.71 11.76
C HIS A 46 -6.35 -2.48 12.81
N PRO A 47 -6.94 -3.25 13.74
CA PRO A 47 -6.20 -4.03 14.75
C PRO A 47 -5.14 -4.97 14.16
N ASN A 48 -5.25 -5.36 12.88
CA ASN A 48 -4.23 -6.15 12.17
C ASN A 48 -2.97 -5.35 11.80
N SER A 49 -2.95 -4.03 11.99
CA SER A 49 -1.78 -3.20 11.76
C SER A 49 -0.62 -3.57 12.68
N ASP A 50 -0.93 -4.07 13.88
CA ASP A 50 0.08 -4.55 14.83
C ASP A 50 0.75 -5.82 14.32
N ILE A 51 0.00 -6.72 13.67
CA ILE A 51 0.54 -7.95 13.08
C ILE A 51 1.59 -7.60 12.01
N THR A 52 1.31 -6.64 11.14
CA THR A 52 2.27 -6.21 10.10
C THR A 52 3.52 -5.59 10.70
N LYS A 53 3.36 -4.79 11.76
CA LYS A 53 4.49 -4.19 12.50
C LYS A 53 5.38 -5.27 13.11
N ASP A 54 4.78 -6.21 13.83
CA ASP A 54 5.50 -7.27 14.53
C ASP A 54 6.15 -8.26 13.55
N MET A 55 5.50 -8.52 12.40
CA MET A 55 6.07 -9.33 11.33
C MET A 55 7.30 -8.65 10.70
N ASN A 56 7.26 -7.33 10.48
CA ASN A 56 8.41 -6.58 9.99
C ASN A 56 9.57 -6.58 11.00
N GLU A 57 9.28 -6.36 12.29
CA GLU A 57 10.29 -6.41 13.36
C GLU A 57 10.90 -7.81 13.47
N THR A 58 10.09 -8.87 13.38
CA THR A 58 10.55 -10.26 13.38
C THR A 58 11.45 -10.56 12.19
N ASN A 59 11.07 -10.11 10.98
CA ASN A 59 11.88 -10.29 9.78
C ASN A 59 13.25 -9.61 9.92
N LEU A 60 13.30 -8.40 10.45
CA LEU A 60 14.58 -7.69 10.69
C LEU A 60 15.50 -8.43 11.65
N ILE A 61 14.95 -8.97 12.73
CA ILE A 61 15.72 -9.78 13.70
C ILE A 61 16.18 -11.07 13.04
N GLN A 62 15.32 -11.73 12.27
CA GLN A 62 15.65 -12.96 11.55
C GLN A 62 16.78 -12.74 10.54
N ASP A 63 16.75 -11.65 9.77
CA ASP A 63 17.81 -11.29 8.83
C ASP A 63 19.14 -11.06 9.56
N SER A 64 19.10 -10.33 10.68
CA SER A 64 20.28 -10.07 11.52
C SER A 64 20.84 -11.38 12.10
N PHE A 65 19.97 -12.29 12.55
CA PHE A 65 20.35 -13.60 13.04
C PHE A 65 20.94 -14.50 11.95
N LEU A 66 20.36 -14.49 10.75
CA LEU A 66 20.87 -15.23 9.60
C LEU A 66 22.28 -14.78 9.23
N LEU A 67 22.54 -13.46 9.23
CA LEU A 67 23.89 -12.91 8.99
C LEU A 67 24.91 -13.39 10.03
N TYR A 68 24.54 -13.47 11.31
CA TYR A 68 25.41 -14.03 12.35
C TYR A 68 25.60 -15.55 12.22
N SER A 69 24.54 -16.28 11.89
CA SER A 69 24.56 -17.75 11.78
C SER A 69 25.25 -18.26 10.49
N ALA A 70 25.34 -17.43 9.45
CA ALA A 70 25.99 -17.78 8.19
C ALA A 70 27.51 -18.03 8.33
N GLN A 71 28.13 -17.56 9.42
CA GLN A 71 29.55 -17.79 9.69
C GLN A 71 29.86 -19.25 10.12
N GLY A 72 28.86 -20.10 10.35
CA GLY A 72 29.04 -21.46 10.88
C GLY A 72 28.40 -22.61 10.08
N ARG A 73 27.87 -22.40 8.87
CA ARG A 73 27.16 -23.48 8.14
C ARG A 73 28.09 -24.32 7.27
N SER A 74 28.22 -25.59 7.63
CA SER A 74 28.77 -26.67 6.80
C SER A 74 27.84 -26.99 5.62
N SER A 75 28.41 -27.07 4.42
CA SER A 75 27.75 -27.19 3.12
C SER A 75 27.31 -28.63 2.79
N ASN A 76 26.21 -29.11 3.38
CA ASN A 76 25.63 -30.43 3.07
C ASN A 76 24.24 -30.36 2.37
N GLY A 77 23.95 -29.27 1.65
CA GLY A 77 22.73 -29.10 0.85
C GLY A 77 23.04 -28.78 -0.61
N GLN A 78 22.03 -28.86 -1.49
CA GLN A 78 22.14 -28.44 -2.90
C GLN A 78 22.79 -27.06 -2.98
N SER A 79 23.76 -26.89 -3.89
CA SER A 79 24.44 -25.61 -4.02
C SER A 79 23.45 -24.51 -4.40
N PHE A 80 23.68 -23.30 -3.91
CA PHE A 80 22.86 -22.13 -4.25
C PHE A 80 22.71 -21.97 -5.78
N GLU A 81 23.76 -22.29 -6.52
CA GLU A 81 23.79 -22.26 -7.98
C GLU A 81 22.81 -23.27 -8.62
N GLN A 82 22.71 -24.49 -8.09
CA GLN A 82 21.74 -25.48 -8.58
C GLN A 82 20.30 -25.05 -8.32
N VAL A 83 20.01 -24.47 -7.16
CA VAL A 83 18.68 -23.94 -6.82
C VAL A 83 18.35 -22.76 -7.73
N LEU A 84 19.31 -21.87 -7.98
CA LEU A 84 19.15 -20.74 -8.87
C LEU A 84 18.88 -21.19 -10.31
N GLU A 85 19.62 -22.18 -10.81
CA GLU A 85 19.42 -22.72 -12.16
C GLU A 85 18.04 -23.37 -12.33
N GLN A 86 17.59 -24.14 -11.33
CA GLN A 86 16.24 -24.72 -11.31
C GLN A 86 15.17 -23.63 -11.32
N LEU A 87 15.33 -22.59 -10.50
CA LEU A 87 14.40 -21.46 -10.43
C LEU A 87 14.33 -20.70 -11.77
N VAL A 88 15.48 -20.46 -12.42
CA VAL A 88 15.52 -19.83 -13.76
C VAL A 88 14.79 -20.70 -14.78
N LYS A 89 15.02 -22.02 -14.79
CA LYS A 89 14.30 -22.95 -15.68
C LYS A 89 12.80 -22.93 -15.42
N THR A 90 12.37 -22.89 -14.15
CA THR A 90 10.96 -22.79 -13.77
C THR A 90 10.34 -21.46 -14.24
N ILE A 91 11.05 -20.34 -14.12
CA ILE A 91 10.55 -19.05 -14.60
C ILE A 91 10.42 -19.03 -16.12
N MET A 92 11.41 -19.56 -16.83
CA MET A 92 11.40 -19.61 -18.29
C MET A 92 10.28 -20.49 -18.85
N THR A 93 9.99 -21.61 -18.17
CA THR A 93 8.90 -22.52 -18.55
C THR A 93 7.50 -22.00 -18.18
N ASN A 94 7.38 -21.25 -17.08
CA ASN A 94 6.11 -20.60 -16.70
C ASN A 94 5.84 -19.29 -17.45
N PHE A 95 6.79 -18.83 -18.28
CA PHE A 95 6.58 -17.60 -19.03
C PHE A 95 5.53 -17.86 -20.13
N PRO A 96 4.42 -17.10 -20.17
CA PRO A 96 3.40 -17.30 -21.19
C PRO A 96 3.97 -17.04 -22.59
N ASP A 97 3.51 -17.84 -23.55
CA ASP A 97 3.95 -17.80 -24.94
C ASP A 97 3.86 -16.41 -25.58
N GLU A 98 4.54 -16.23 -26.70
CA GLU A 98 4.45 -14.99 -27.47
C GLU A 98 3.02 -14.78 -27.96
N PHE A 99 2.37 -13.72 -27.47
CA PHE A 99 1.04 -13.35 -27.91
C PHE A 99 1.11 -12.86 -29.36
N ASN A 100 0.39 -13.51 -30.27
CA ASN A 100 0.31 -13.10 -31.66
C ASN A 100 -0.54 -11.83 -31.79
N TYR A 101 0.15 -10.70 -31.99
CA TYR A 101 -0.49 -9.40 -32.17
C TYR A 101 -1.49 -9.38 -33.33
N GLU A 102 -1.12 -9.99 -34.45
CA GLU A 102 -1.93 -9.97 -35.69
C GLU A 102 -3.28 -10.65 -35.47
N GLN A 103 -3.28 -11.82 -34.82
CA GLN A 103 -4.52 -12.53 -34.46
C GLN A 103 -5.39 -11.73 -33.47
N GLY A 104 -4.77 -11.04 -32.51
CA GLY A 104 -5.48 -10.20 -31.55
C GLY A 104 -6.16 -9.00 -32.22
N THR A 105 -5.49 -8.38 -33.20
CA THR A 105 -6.01 -7.22 -33.94
C THR A 105 -7.04 -7.58 -35.00
N GLU A 106 -6.96 -8.78 -35.56
CA GLU A 106 -7.98 -9.32 -36.47
C GLU A 106 -9.27 -9.66 -35.72
N LYS A 107 -9.15 -10.30 -34.56
CA LYS A 107 -10.30 -10.69 -33.73
C LYS A 107 -10.99 -9.50 -33.05
N TYR A 108 -10.22 -8.47 -32.67
CA TYR A 108 -10.70 -7.27 -32.02
C TYR A 108 -10.13 -6.02 -32.69
N PRO A 109 -10.71 -5.61 -33.84
CA PRO A 109 -10.25 -4.44 -34.56
C PRO A 109 -10.52 -3.16 -33.76
N PHE A 110 -9.67 -2.15 -33.97
CA PHE A 110 -9.83 -0.85 -33.33
C PHE A 110 -11.15 -0.21 -33.76
N ASN A 111 -12.09 -0.11 -32.81
CA ASN A 111 -13.38 0.53 -33.04
C ASN A 111 -13.74 1.41 -31.86
N SER A 112 -13.81 2.73 -32.08
CA SER A 112 -14.14 3.71 -31.04
C SER A 112 -15.58 3.58 -30.51
N LYS A 113 -16.46 2.86 -31.21
CA LYS A 113 -17.83 2.57 -30.76
C LYS A 113 -17.90 1.42 -29.75
N GLU A 114 -16.88 0.56 -29.73
CA GLU A 114 -16.77 -0.55 -28.78
C GLU A 114 -15.59 -0.30 -27.83
N SER A 115 -15.93 0.19 -26.62
CA SER A 115 -14.94 0.59 -25.61
C SER A 115 -14.02 -0.57 -25.20
N MET A 116 -14.54 -1.80 -25.13
CA MET A 116 -13.76 -2.97 -24.76
C MET A 116 -12.67 -3.30 -25.80
N ASN A 117 -12.98 -3.24 -27.10
CA ASN A 117 -11.99 -3.51 -28.15
C ASN A 117 -10.87 -2.47 -28.12
N THR A 118 -11.21 -1.20 -27.89
CA THR A 118 -10.22 -0.13 -27.75
C THR A 118 -9.26 -0.38 -26.57
N ILE A 119 -9.78 -0.83 -25.42
CA ILE A 119 -8.95 -1.20 -24.26
C ILE A 119 -8.09 -2.42 -24.56
N LEU A 120 -8.64 -3.44 -25.24
CA LEU A 120 -7.90 -4.65 -25.60
C LEU A 120 -6.74 -4.31 -26.54
N THR A 121 -6.96 -3.59 -27.63
CA THR A 121 -5.89 -3.17 -28.54
C THR A 121 -4.83 -2.33 -27.83
N GLN A 122 -5.23 -1.43 -26.92
CA GLN A 122 -4.30 -0.62 -26.13
C GLN A 122 -3.47 -1.48 -25.16
N LYS A 123 -4.08 -2.46 -24.49
CA LYS A 123 -3.39 -3.37 -23.57
C LYS A 123 -2.43 -4.30 -24.31
N LEU A 124 -2.83 -4.80 -25.49
CA LEU A 124 -1.98 -5.61 -26.37
C LEU A 124 -0.76 -4.82 -26.85
N CYS A 125 -0.97 -3.62 -27.40
CA CYS A 125 0.12 -2.72 -27.81
C CYS A 125 1.05 -2.39 -26.64
N ARG A 126 0.49 -2.05 -25.46
CA ARG A 126 1.29 -1.75 -24.25
C ARG A 126 2.06 -2.98 -23.73
N GLY A 127 1.49 -4.17 -23.83
CA GLY A 127 2.16 -5.42 -23.46
C GLY A 127 3.36 -5.72 -24.35
N ILE A 128 3.20 -5.58 -25.67
CA ILE A 128 4.27 -5.79 -26.66
C ILE A 128 5.41 -4.79 -26.43
N PHE A 129 5.09 -3.51 -26.26
CA PHE A 129 6.10 -2.48 -26.00
C PHE A 129 6.93 -2.78 -24.74
N ARG A 130 6.29 -3.15 -23.63
CA ARG A 130 6.99 -3.54 -22.39
C ARG A 130 7.87 -4.77 -22.60
N ARG A 131 7.41 -5.75 -23.38
CA ARG A 131 8.18 -6.97 -23.67
C ARG A 131 9.39 -6.69 -24.56
N CYS A 132 9.25 -5.86 -25.59
CA CYS A 132 10.36 -5.40 -26.42
C CYS A 132 11.39 -4.61 -25.58
N GLN A 133 10.93 -3.77 -24.66
CA GLN A 133 11.82 -3.05 -23.75
C GLN A 133 12.62 -4.02 -22.86
N MET A 134 11.99 -5.06 -22.32
CA MET A 134 12.71 -6.08 -21.54
C MET A 134 13.69 -6.88 -22.40
N LYS A 135 13.33 -7.27 -23.64
CA LYS A 135 14.24 -7.95 -24.57
C LYS A 135 15.44 -7.05 -24.91
N LEU A 136 15.23 -5.76 -25.16
CA LEU A 136 16.31 -4.81 -25.45
C LEU A 136 17.27 -4.63 -24.26
N GLN A 137 16.74 -4.57 -23.03
CA GLN A 137 17.56 -4.54 -21.80
C GLN A 137 18.35 -5.84 -21.61
N TYR A 138 17.77 -6.98 -21.97
CA TYR A 138 18.41 -8.29 -21.85
C TYR A 138 19.50 -8.54 -22.90
N TYR A 139 19.29 -8.12 -24.15
CA TYR A 139 20.24 -8.30 -25.26
C TYR A 139 21.28 -7.19 -25.41
N GLY A 140 21.33 -6.22 -24.50
CA GLY A 140 22.46 -5.29 -24.38
C GLY A 140 22.65 -4.33 -25.54
N PHE A 141 21.59 -3.98 -26.28
CA PHE A 141 21.64 -2.82 -27.18
C PHE A 141 21.50 -1.55 -26.33
N ARG A 142 22.64 -0.97 -25.93
CA ARG A 142 22.71 0.44 -25.51
C ARG A 142 22.61 1.34 -26.73
#